data_AF-X1TYY7-F1
#
_entry.id   AF-X1TYY7-F1
#
_cell.length_a   1.000
_cell.length_b   1.000
_cell.length_c   1.000
_cell.angle_alpha   90.00
_cell.angle_beta   90.00
_cell.angle_gamma   90.00
#
_symmetry.space_group_name_H-M   'P 1'
#
loop_
_entity.id
_entity.type
_entity.pdbx_description
1 polymer ?
#
loop_
_entity_poly.entity_id
_entity_poly.type
_entity_poly.pdbx_seq_one_letter_code
_entity_poly.pdbx_strand_id
1 'polypeptide(L)' 'MLLTPEKIKQAIENLHRRNPGKILAAMEIYEAIALAQYNEDKKEVKRWKQKSK' A
#
# COMPACT_ATOMS: atom_id res chain seq x y z
N MET A 1 9.23 -0.89 7.01
CA MET A 1 8.70 0.18 7.91
C MET A 1 7.18 0.15 7.89
N LEU A 2 6.46 0.25 9.03
CA LEU A 2 4.99 0.36 9.02
C LEU A 2 4.53 1.57 8.18
N LEU A 3 3.48 1.40 7.37
CA LEU A 3 2.88 2.48 6.59
C LEU A 3 2.42 3.64 7.48
N THR A 4 2.60 4.87 6.99
CA THR A 4 1.99 6.05 7.62
C THR A 4 0.48 6.06 7.39
N PRO A 5 -0.30 6.72 8.27
CA PRO A 5 -1.75 6.86 8.10
C PRO A 5 -2.16 7.43 6.73
N GLU A 6 -1.37 8.36 6.18
CA GLU A 6 -1.60 8.93 4.86
C GLU A 6 -1.49 7.89 3.74
N LYS A 7 -0.51 6.98 3.82
CA LYS A 7 -0.35 5.91 2.82
C LYS A 7 -1.44 4.84 2.92
N ILE A 8 -1.91 4.57 4.14
CA ILE A 8 -3.08 3.70 4.37
C ILE A 8 -4.30 4.32 3.68
N LYS A 9 -4.57 5.62 3.91
CA LYS A 9 -5.67 6.33 3.25
C LYS A 9 -5.57 6.27 1.73
N GLN A 10 -4.38 6.53 1.17
CA GLN A 10 -4.16 6.44 -0.27
C GLN A 10 -4.40 5.02 -0.83
N ALA A 11 -4.01 3.98 -0.11
CA ALA A 11 -4.24 2.60 -0.54
C ALA A 11 -5.75 2.28 -0.62
N ILE A 12 -6.52 2.72 0.39
CA ILE A 12 -7.97 2.54 0.45
C ILE A 12 -8.67 3.36 -0.64
N GLU A 13 -8.29 4.64 -0.82
CA GLU A 13 -8.85 5.50 -1.87
C GLU A 13 -8.60 4.93 -3.27
N ASN A 14 -7.40 4.39 -3.52
CA ASN A 14 -7.09 3.74 -4.79
C ASN A 14 -7.93 2.46 -5.02
N LEU A 15 -8.15 1.67 -3.97
CA LEU A 15 -9.02 0.49 -4.04
C LEU A 15 -10.48 0.90 -4.34
N HIS A 16 -10.96 1.96 -3.70
CA HIS A 16 -12.31 2.47 -3.90
C HIS A 16 -12.52 3.04 -5.31
N ARG A 17 -11.52 3.77 -5.85
CA ARG A 17 -11.54 4.26 -7.24
C ARG A 17 -11.64 3.14 -8.28
N ARG A 18 -11.06 1.96 -8.00
CA ARG A 18 -11.15 0.79 -8.88
C ARG A 18 -12.50 0.07 -8.80
N ASN A 19 -13.21 0.23 -7.69
CA ASN A 19 -14.49 -0.41 -7.43
C ASN A 19 -15.56 0.64 -7.04
N PRO A 20 -15.87 1.60 -7.94
CA PRO A 20 -16.79 2.68 -7.61
C PRO A 20 -18.19 2.13 -7.30
N GLY A 21 -18.84 2.69 -6.27
CA GLY A 21 -20.18 2.29 -5.85
C GLY A 21 -20.26 0.96 -5.08
N LYS A 22 -19.13 0.25 -4.91
CA LYS A 22 -19.05 -0.96 -4.09
C LYS A 22 -18.65 -0.59 -2.66
N ILE A 23 -19.38 -1.12 -1.68
CA ILE A 23 -18.91 -1.15 -0.29
C ILE A 23 -17.83 -2.22 -0.21
N LEU A 24 -16.59 -1.80 0.07
CA LEU A 24 -15.45 -2.70 0.19
C LEU A 24 -15.58 -3.53 1.46
N ALA A 25 -15.34 -4.84 1.35
CA ALA A 25 -15.26 -5.70 2.52
C ALA A 25 -14.00 -5.38 3.33
N ALA A 26 -14.04 -5.65 4.65
CA ALA A 26 -12.87 -5.44 5.52
C ALA A 26 -11.63 -6.18 5.00
N MET A 27 -11.80 -7.39 4.46
CA MET A 27 -10.70 -8.18 3.91
C MET A 27 -10.04 -7.50 2.70
N GLU A 28 -10.83 -6.93 1.78
CA GLU A 28 -10.30 -6.19 0.62
C GLU A 28 -9.47 -4.97 1.06
N ILE A 29 -9.90 -4.30 2.13
CA ILE A 29 -9.19 -3.18 2.74
C ILE A 29 -7.85 -3.64 3.34
N TYR A 30 -7.85 -4.71 4.12
CA TYR A 30 -6.63 -5.27 4.70
C TYR A 30 -5.64 -5.73 3.63
N GLU A 31 -6.11 -6.37 2.56
CA GLU A 31 -5.26 -6.78 1.43
C GLU A 31 -4.63 -5.58 0.72
N ALA A 32 -5.38 -4.49 0.50
CA ALA A 32 -4.83 -3.28 -0.11
C ALA A 32 -3.74 -2.63 0.75
N ILE A 33 -3.91 -2.62 2.08
CA ILE A 33 -2.91 -2.11 3.02
C ILE A 33 -1.66 -3.01 3.01
N ALA A 34 -1.84 -4.33 3.05
CA ALA A 34 -0.72 -5.28 3.00
C ALA A 34 0.08 -5.16 1.70
N LEU A 35 -0.59 -4.99 0.57
CA LEU A 35 0.05 -4.76 -0.73
C LEU A 35 0.83 -3.44 -0.76
N ALA A 36 0.26 -2.37 -0.20
CA ALA A 36 0.93 -1.07 -0.11
C ALA A 36 2.19 -1.17 0.75
N GLN A 37 2.12 -1.88 1.88
CA GLN A 37 3.25 -2.14 2.78
C GLN A 37 4.38 -2.87 2.07
N TYR A 38 4.05 -3.99 1.42
CA TYR A 38 5.01 -4.78 0.65
C TYR A 38 5.71 -3.98 -0.45
N ASN A 39 4.96 -3.13 -1.16
CA ASN A 39 5.53 -2.28 -2.21
C ASN A 39 6.49 -1.22 -1.65
N GLU A 40 6.21 -0.68 -0.46
CA GLU A 40 7.09 0.25 0.21
C GLU A 40 8.39 -0.43 0.64
N ASP A 41 8.30 -1.61 1.27
CA ASP A 41 9.47 -2.37 1.69
C ASP A 41 10.34 -2.78 0.48
N LYS A 42 9.72 -3.14 -0.66
CA LYS A 42 10.44 -3.38 -1.92
C LYS A 42 11.20 -2.15 -2.42
N LYS A 43 10.59 -0.96 -2.35
CA LYS A 43 11.25 0.29 -2.76
C LYS A 43 12.41 0.62 -1.85
N GLU A 44 12.27 0.36 -0.56
CA GLU A 44 13.34 0.50 0.42
C GLU A 44 14.51 -0.41 0.07
N VAL A 45 14.29 -1.72 -0.10
CA VAL A 45 15.35 -2.68 -0.47
C VAL A 45 16.09 -2.26 -1.75
N LYS A 46 15.37 -1.78 -2.77
CA LYS A 46 16.00 -1.25 -4.00
C LYS A 46 16.89 -0.03 -3.71
N ARG A 47 16.45 0.90 -2.87
CA ARG A 47 17.24 2.06 -2.45
C ARG A 47 18.51 1.65 -1.70
N TRP A 48 18.44 0.65 -0.82
CA TRP A 48 19.64 0.13 -0.13
C TRP A 48 20.64 -0.47 -1.13
N LYS A 49 20.18 -1.32 -2.06
CA LYS A 49 21.05 -1.90 -3.10
C LYS A 49 21.73 -0.86 -3.98
N GLN A 50 21.11 0.29 -4.20
CA GLN A 50 21.65 1.36 -5.03
C GLN A 50 22.61 2.29 -4.28
N LYS A 51 22.48 2.43 -2.95
CA LYS A 51 23.41 3.20 -2.10
C LYS A 51 24.67 2.42 -1.71
N SER A 52 24.63 1.08 -1.74
CA SER A 52 25.78 0.22 -1.45
C SER A 52 26.68 -0.04 -2.68
N LYS A 53 26.52 0.74 -3.75
CA LYS A 53 27.26 0.61 -5.01
C LYS A 53 27.94 1.94 -5.33
#